data_AF-A0A1B8CV68-F1
#
_entry.id   AF-A0A1B8CV68-F1
#
_cell.length_a   1.000
_cell.length_b   1.000
_cell.length_c   1.000
_cell.angle_alpha   90.00
_cell.angle_beta   90.00
_cell.angle_gamma   90.00
#
_symmetry.space_group_name_H-M   'P 1'
#
loop_
_entity.id
_entity.type
_entity.pdbx_description
1 polymer ?
#
loop_
_entity_poly.entity_id
_entity_poly.type
_entity_poly.pdbx_seq_one_letter_code
_entity_poly.pdbx_strand_id
1 'polypeptide(L)'
;MQYYPDPKDHIPGEECSVSRSYYKERYYPQDSKRDPMEYSDPLNIPILQEIFQQTFKKAGGVNKKNDAGEAAWTNDSNPTDCFQLFPTEIIYDILVCLPSKDVLNAKLASATFAALPLTNTFWASRFQRGFEFHCVFEAQRLQTNDSDWETMYLSVKSLQNTPSFKNRRRIWKLLLLVEELHSRLISAELKGTMSHSFFEPDSPEDNRSWNLASGVLCQPDNYFDRGCRSLFARTVDITRKVTGVFLSFARFNSTKYVSGIRFQQCNGVNSSLGYVVSDEEIELDVDGSVLSKDGCSIFGFYLAIDSRGVRALSLLASNGKVSTWVGEHEGIPKTRLLLNQGDILSLKAGFDVGCFYATYDISTDPLKCLQNGGTR
;
A
#
# COMPACT_ATOMS: atom_id res chain seq x y z
N MET A 1 5.09 14.65 31.67
CA MET A 1 4.11 15.76 31.83
C MET A 1 3.23 15.78 30.59
N GLN A 2 1.90 15.62 30.72
CA GLN A 2 1.00 15.85 29.59
C GLN A 2 1.01 17.34 29.27
N TYR A 3 1.48 17.68 28.07
CA TYR A 3 1.50 19.05 27.56
C TYR A 3 0.10 19.41 27.03
N TYR A 4 -0.53 20.42 27.65
CA TYR A 4 -1.78 21.02 27.18
C TYR A 4 -1.44 22.40 26.58
N PRO A 5 -1.51 22.58 25.25
CA PRO A 5 -1.29 23.90 24.64
C PRO A 5 -2.33 24.93 25.08
N ASP A 6 -1.92 26.20 25.11
CA ASP A 6 -2.84 27.34 25.14
C ASP A 6 -3.67 27.34 23.82
N PRO A 7 -4.99 27.66 23.85
CA PRO A 7 -5.84 27.76 22.66
C PRO A 7 -5.27 28.59 21.49
N LYS A 8 -4.34 29.51 21.77
CA LYS A 8 -3.66 30.33 20.75
C LYS A 8 -2.58 29.58 19.96
N ASP A 9 -2.13 28.43 20.46
CA ASP A 9 -1.10 27.59 19.84
C ASP A 9 -1.68 26.40 19.06
N HIS A 10 -3.01 26.36 18.88
CA HIS A 10 -3.69 25.24 18.23
C HIS A 10 -3.55 25.32 16.71
N ILE A 11 -3.16 24.20 16.10
CA ILE A 11 -3.16 24.05 14.65
C ILE A 11 -4.60 23.75 14.20
N PRO A 12 -5.07 24.30 13.06
CA PRO A 12 -6.36 23.92 12.51
C PRO A 12 -6.50 22.40 12.33
N GLY A 13 -7.42 21.79 13.09
CA GLY A 13 -7.66 20.33 13.08
C GLY A 13 -6.77 19.51 14.03
N GLU A 14 -6.12 20.15 15.01
CA GLU A 14 -5.34 19.47 16.05
C GLU A 14 -6.23 18.65 17.00
N GLU A 15 -5.93 17.37 17.16
CA GLU A 15 -6.58 16.48 18.13
C GLU A 15 -5.56 16.05 19.20
N CYS A 16 -5.69 16.58 20.43
CA CYS A 16 -4.80 16.28 21.56
C CYS A 16 -4.79 14.80 21.99
N SER A 17 -5.78 14.03 21.55
CA SER A 17 -5.80 12.57 21.69
C SER A 17 -6.58 11.96 20.53
N VAL A 18 -5.87 11.29 19.61
CA VAL A 18 -6.49 10.58 18.48
C VAL A 18 -7.20 9.29 18.95
N SER A 19 -7.25 9.03 20.26
CA SER A 19 -7.75 7.78 20.83
C SER A 19 -9.28 7.69 20.95
N ARG A 20 -10.03 8.81 20.98
CA ARG A 20 -11.48 8.79 21.32
C ARG A 20 -12.45 9.26 20.24
N SER A 21 -12.04 10.09 19.29
CA SER A 21 -12.92 10.65 18.24
C SER A 21 -13.22 9.65 17.11
N TYR A 22 -12.39 8.62 16.94
CA TYR A 22 -12.53 7.59 15.89
C TYR A 22 -13.41 6.39 16.27
N TYR A 23 -14.02 6.39 17.46
CA TYR A 23 -15.09 5.45 17.83
C TYR A 23 -16.42 5.79 17.14
N LYS A 24 -16.43 6.08 15.83
CA LYS A 24 -17.57 5.59 15.05
C LYS A 24 -17.37 4.08 14.96
N GLU A 25 -17.87 3.39 15.99
CA GLU A 25 -18.26 1.99 15.85
C GLU A 25 -18.96 1.91 14.49
N ARG A 26 -18.33 1.23 13.53
CA ARG A 26 -19.14 0.58 12.51
C ARG A 26 -19.85 -0.46 13.33
N TYR A 27 -21.06 -0.12 13.75
CA TYR A 27 -21.98 -1.03 14.40
C TYR A 27 -22.23 -2.11 13.35
N TYR A 28 -21.38 -3.14 13.35
CA TYR A 28 -21.71 -4.39 12.71
C TYR A 28 -22.77 -4.96 13.63
N PRO A 29 -24.04 -5.09 13.19
CA PRO A 29 -25.05 -5.70 14.01
C PRO A 29 -24.49 -7.04 14.48
N GLN A 30 -24.45 -7.25 15.79
CA GLN A 30 -23.96 -8.52 16.36
C GLN A 30 -24.78 -9.73 15.84
N ASP A 31 -25.94 -9.45 15.25
CA ASP A 31 -26.85 -10.39 14.58
C ASP A 31 -26.90 -10.28 13.04
N SER A 32 -25.92 -9.63 12.38
CA SER A 32 -25.83 -9.79 10.92
C SER A 32 -25.32 -11.19 10.64
N LYS A 33 -26.17 -12.08 10.10
CA LYS A 33 -25.73 -13.39 9.58
C LYS A 33 -24.48 -13.15 8.74
N ARG A 34 -23.31 -13.60 9.22
CA ARG A 34 -22.02 -13.41 8.53
C ARG A 34 -22.17 -13.91 7.10
N ASP A 35 -21.74 -13.11 6.13
CA ASP A 35 -21.87 -13.45 4.72
C ASP A 35 -21.18 -14.81 4.47
N PRO A 36 -21.87 -15.80 3.87
CA PRO A 36 -21.28 -17.08 3.51
C PRO A 36 -19.95 -17.01 2.77
N MET A 37 -19.72 -15.91 2.05
CA MET A 37 -18.44 -15.59 1.44
C MET A 37 -17.28 -15.58 2.44
N GLU A 38 -17.43 -15.02 3.64
CA GLU A 38 -16.30 -14.72 4.53
C GLU A 38 -15.62 -15.97 5.13
N TYR A 39 -16.36 -17.08 5.25
CA TYR A 39 -15.85 -18.34 5.80
C TYR A 39 -15.71 -19.46 4.75
N SER A 40 -16.10 -19.21 3.50
CA SER A 40 -15.91 -20.18 2.41
C SER A 40 -14.43 -20.27 2.03
N ASP A 41 -13.90 -21.48 1.85
CA ASP A 41 -12.52 -21.68 1.44
C ASP A 41 -12.27 -21.07 0.04
N PRO A 42 -11.38 -20.06 -0.09
CA PRO A 42 -11.08 -19.42 -1.36
C PRO A 42 -10.20 -20.29 -2.28
N LEU A 43 -9.51 -21.30 -1.76
CA LEU A 43 -8.64 -22.19 -2.52
C LEU A 43 -9.38 -23.44 -2.98
N ASN A 44 -10.24 -23.99 -2.13
CA ASN A 44 -11.00 -25.20 -2.45
C ASN A 44 -12.33 -24.86 -3.12
N ILE A 45 -12.34 -24.87 -4.46
CA ILE A 45 -13.54 -24.73 -5.28
C ILE A 45 -13.69 -26.01 -6.12
N PRO A 46 -14.37 -27.06 -5.63
CA PRO A 46 -14.44 -28.37 -6.30
C PRO A 46 -14.94 -28.29 -7.74
N ILE A 47 -16.00 -27.50 -7.99
CA ILE A 47 -16.56 -27.33 -9.35
C ILE A 47 -15.53 -26.69 -10.29
N LEU A 48 -14.69 -25.77 -9.79
CA LEU A 48 -13.61 -25.18 -10.58
C LEU A 48 -12.55 -26.24 -10.91
N GLN A 49 -12.17 -27.07 -9.93
CA GLN A 49 -11.23 -28.17 -10.15
C GLN A 49 -11.76 -29.18 -11.18
N GLU A 50 -13.05 -29.51 -11.13
CA GLU A 50 -13.71 -30.37 -12.12
C GLU A 50 -13.65 -29.78 -13.53
N ILE A 51 -13.94 -28.47 -13.69
CA ILE A 51 -13.84 -27.77 -14.98
C ILE A 51 -12.43 -27.91 -15.55
N PHE A 52 -11.41 -27.65 -14.73
CA PHE A 52 -10.02 -27.77 -15.18
C PHE A 52 -9.65 -29.23 -15.48
N GLN A 53 -10.01 -30.20 -14.64
CA GLN A 53 -9.74 -31.62 -14.88
C GLN A 53 -10.40 -32.14 -16.17
N GLN A 54 -11.64 -31.74 -16.44
CA GLN A 54 -12.34 -32.10 -17.68
C GLN A 54 -11.66 -31.47 -18.90
N THR A 55 -11.16 -30.23 -18.77
CA THR A 55 -10.43 -29.56 -19.85
C THR A 55 -9.07 -30.21 -20.09
N PHE A 56 -8.30 -30.52 -19.04
CA PHE A 56 -7.02 -31.23 -19.15
C PHE A 56 -7.19 -32.62 -19.77
N LYS A 57 -8.25 -33.35 -19.43
CA LYS A 57 -8.56 -34.66 -20.04
C LYS A 57 -8.91 -34.55 -21.53
N LYS A 58 -9.57 -33.46 -21.95
CA LYS A 58 -9.89 -33.19 -23.36
C LYS A 58 -8.65 -32.73 -24.14
N ALA A 59 -7.77 -31.93 -23.55
CA ALA A 59 -6.53 -31.49 -24.18
C ALA A 59 -5.55 -32.66 -24.46
N GLY A 60 -5.56 -33.70 -23.61
CA GLY A 60 -4.77 -34.93 -23.82
C GLY A 60 -5.35 -35.91 -24.85
N GLY A 61 -6.51 -35.61 -25.44
CA GLY A 61 -7.20 -36.49 -26.38
C GLY A 61 -7.89 -35.70 -27.49
N VAL A 62 -7.30 -35.79 -28.70
CA VAL A 62 -7.83 -35.36 -30.01
C VAL A 62 -7.37 -33.97 -30.48
N ASN A 63 -6.49 -34.02 -31.50
CA ASN A 63 -6.32 -33.01 -32.54
C ASN A 63 -7.69 -32.65 -33.14
N LYS A 64 -8.22 -31.47 -32.81
CA LYS A 64 -9.21 -30.82 -33.66
C LYS A 64 -8.49 -29.75 -34.48
N LYS A 65 -8.46 -29.96 -35.80
CA LYS A 65 -8.20 -28.90 -36.76
C LYS A 65 -9.22 -27.80 -36.49
N ASN A 66 -8.74 -26.60 -36.20
CA ASN A 66 -9.57 -25.41 -36.29
C ASN A 66 -9.78 -25.15 -37.78
N ASP A 67 -10.89 -25.63 -38.31
CA ASP A 67 -11.43 -25.13 -39.56
C ASP A 67 -11.79 -23.66 -39.31
N ALA A 68 -11.00 -22.77 -39.89
CA ALA A 68 -11.38 -21.39 -40.09
C ALA A 68 -12.60 -21.40 -41.03
N GLY A 69 -13.78 -21.51 -40.44
CA GLY A 69 -15.04 -21.31 -41.14
C GLY A 69 -15.05 -19.88 -41.67
N GLU A 70 -15.01 -19.79 -43.00
CA GLU A 70 -15.15 -18.58 -43.80
C GLU A 70 -16.50 -17.92 -43.44
N ALA A 71 -16.47 -17.01 -42.47
CA ALA A 71 -17.64 -16.21 -42.13
C ALA A 71 -17.84 -15.19 -43.26
N ALA A 72 -18.93 -15.37 -44.02
CA ALA A 72 -19.29 -14.49 -45.12
C ALA A 72 -19.35 -13.02 -44.68
N TRP A 73 -18.47 -12.20 -45.25
CA TRP A 73 -18.45 -10.76 -45.08
C TRP A 73 -19.66 -10.13 -45.78
N THR A 74 -20.67 -9.74 -45.02
CA THR A 74 -21.63 -8.74 -45.49
C THR A 74 -20.99 -7.37 -45.30
N ASN A 75 -20.39 -6.86 -46.38
CA ASN A 75 -19.84 -5.51 -46.47
C ASN A 75 -20.96 -4.46 -46.47
N ASP A 76 -21.59 -4.22 -45.32
CA ASP A 76 -22.26 -2.96 -45.07
C ASP A 76 -21.19 -1.95 -44.63
N SER A 77 -20.47 -1.41 -45.62
CA SER A 77 -19.44 -0.40 -45.41
C SER A 77 -20.09 0.86 -44.84
N ASN A 78 -19.91 1.10 -43.54
CA ASN A 78 -20.22 2.39 -42.94
C ASN A 78 -19.00 3.30 -43.16
N PRO A 79 -19.04 4.29 -44.07
CA PRO A 79 -17.86 5.05 -44.52
C PRO A 79 -17.23 5.94 -43.44
N THR A 80 -17.83 5.99 -42.24
CA THR A 80 -17.35 6.77 -41.09
C THR A 80 -16.58 5.94 -40.05
N ASP A 81 -16.49 4.61 -40.19
CA ASP A 81 -15.80 3.77 -39.23
C ASP A 81 -14.28 3.78 -39.49
N CYS A 82 -13.55 4.60 -38.73
CA CYS A 82 -12.11 4.75 -38.89
C CYS A 82 -11.30 3.47 -38.59
N PHE A 83 -11.91 2.49 -37.89
CA PHE A 83 -11.24 1.23 -37.60
C PHE A 83 -11.11 0.32 -38.83
N GLN A 84 -11.85 0.58 -39.91
CA GLN A 84 -11.71 -0.13 -41.20
C GLN A 84 -10.32 0.07 -41.83
N LEU A 85 -9.57 1.08 -41.41
CA LEU A 85 -8.22 1.37 -41.91
C LEU A 85 -7.15 0.44 -41.33
N PHE A 86 -7.45 -0.26 -40.23
CA PHE A 86 -6.48 -1.15 -39.60
C PHE A 86 -6.58 -2.58 -40.16
N PRO A 87 -5.45 -3.29 -40.27
CA PRO A 87 -5.46 -4.72 -40.50
C PRO A 87 -6.24 -5.46 -39.42
N THR A 88 -6.89 -6.56 -39.79
CA THR A 88 -7.73 -7.36 -38.89
C THR A 88 -6.97 -7.85 -37.67
N GLU A 89 -5.67 -8.13 -37.80
CA GLU A 89 -4.78 -8.54 -36.70
C GLU A 89 -4.72 -7.48 -35.60
N ILE A 90 -4.65 -6.20 -35.99
CA ILE A 90 -4.62 -5.07 -35.05
C ILE A 90 -5.96 -4.93 -34.34
N ILE A 91 -7.07 -5.15 -35.04
CA ILE A 91 -8.40 -5.14 -34.40
C ILE A 91 -8.53 -6.27 -33.38
N TYR A 92 -8.00 -7.47 -33.68
CA TYR A 92 -7.94 -8.57 -32.72
C TYR A 92 -7.08 -8.25 -31.50
N ASP A 93 -5.90 -7.65 -31.70
CA ASP A 93 -5.02 -7.25 -30.59
C ASP A 93 -5.71 -6.21 -29.69
N ILE A 94 -6.41 -5.23 -30.27
CA ILE A 94 -7.21 -4.27 -29.51
C ILE A 94 -8.27 -5.01 -28.68
N LEU A 95 -9.03 -5.93 -29.29
CA LEU A 95 -10.04 -6.72 -28.57
C LEU A 95 -9.45 -7.55 -27.42
N VAL A 96 -8.27 -8.14 -27.62
CA VAL A 96 -7.53 -8.91 -26.59
C VAL A 96 -7.11 -8.01 -25.42
N CYS A 97 -6.71 -6.76 -25.66
CA CYS A 97 -6.28 -5.84 -24.62
C CYS A 97 -7.44 -5.15 -23.86
N LEU A 98 -8.63 -5.05 -24.44
CA LEU A 98 -9.76 -4.35 -23.83
C LEU A 98 -10.43 -5.18 -22.73
N PRO A 99 -10.87 -4.57 -21.60
CA PRO A 99 -11.79 -5.22 -20.65
C PRO A 99 -13.09 -5.67 -21.33
N SER A 100 -13.73 -6.75 -20.86
CA SER A 100 -14.89 -7.33 -21.58
C SER A 100 -16.09 -6.37 -21.69
N LYS A 101 -16.24 -5.44 -20.74
CA LYS A 101 -17.24 -4.36 -20.84
C LYS A 101 -16.95 -3.42 -22.00
N ASP A 102 -15.69 -3.08 -22.24
CA ASP A 102 -15.28 -2.16 -23.30
C ASP A 102 -15.28 -2.86 -24.65
N VAL A 103 -15.03 -4.18 -24.70
CA VAL A 103 -15.23 -5.01 -25.89
C VAL A 103 -16.69 -4.96 -26.35
N LEU A 104 -17.65 -5.09 -25.42
CA LEU A 104 -19.06 -4.95 -25.74
C LEU A 104 -19.36 -3.56 -26.30
N ASN A 105 -18.86 -2.51 -25.65
CA ASN A 105 -19.05 -1.13 -26.13
C ASN A 105 -18.43 -0.91 -27.52
N ALA A 106 -17.24 -1.43 -27.77
CA ALA A 106 -16.56 -1.33 -29.06
C ALA A 106 -17.36 -2.02 -30.18
N LYS A 107 -17.86 -3.23 -29.91
CA LYS A 107 -18.73 -3.97 -30.84
C LYS A 107 -20.06 -3.29 -31.10
N LEU A 108 -20.61 -2.56 -30.12
CA LEU A 108 -21.84 -1.78 -30.32
C LEU A 108 -21.59 -0.47 -31.08
N ALA A 109 -20.40 0.12 -30.92
CA ALA A 109 -20.07 1.43 -31.47
C ALA A 109 -19.48 1.38 -32.89
N SER A 110 -18.91 0.25 -33.31
CA SER A 110 -18.20 0.12 -34.60
C SER A 110 -18.56 -1.20 -35.29
N ALA A 111 -18.92 -1.07 -36.57
CA ALA A 111 -19.24 -2.20 -37.43
C ALA A 111 -18.02 -3.10 -37.66
N THR A 112 -16.81 -2.52 -37.72
CA THR A 112 -15.55 -3.25 -37.84
C THR A 112 -15.34 -4.19 -36.67
N PHE A 113 -15.53 -3.72 -35.44
CA PHE A 113 -15.45 -4.58 -34.27
C PHE A 113 -16.62 -5.57 -34.21
N ALA A 114 -17.84 -5.17 -34.59
CA ALA A 114 -19.03 -6.02 -34.58
C ALA A 114 -18.86 -7.26 -35.46
N ALA A 115 -18.27 -7.09 -36.65
CA ALA A 115 -18.13 -8.13 -37.67
C ALA A 115 -17.16 -9.27 -37.28
N LEU A 116 -16.20 -9.02 -36.38
CA LEU A 116 -15.19 -10.01 -36.02
C LEU A 116 -15.66 -10.96 -34.90
N PRO A 117 -15.55 -12.28 -35.06
CA PRO A 117 -15.83 -13.21 -33.95
C PRO A 117 -14.81 -13.05 -32.82
N LEU A 118 -15.16 -13.44 -31.59
CA LEU A 118 -14.19 -13.47 -30.50
C LEU A 118 -13.33 -14.74 -30.61
N THR A 119 -12.01 -14.58 -30.62
CA THR A 119 -11.07 -15.69 -30.82
C THR A 119 -10.79 -16.46 -29.53
N ASN A 120 -10.24 -17.67 -29.66
CA ASN A 120 -9.76 -18.43 -28.50
C ASN A 120 -8.71 -17.64 -27.69
N THR A 121 -7.84 -16.89 -28.37
CA THR A 121 -6.86 -15.98 -27.76
C THR A 121 -7.53 -14.88 -26.94
N PHE A 122 -8.63 -14.31 -27.45
CA PHE A 122 -9.43 -13.36 -26.69
C PHE A 122 -9.95 -13.98 -25.38
N TRP A 123 -10.54 -15.18 -25.45
CA TRP A 123 -11.07 -15.83 -24.25
C TRP A 123 -9.97 -16.20 -23.25
N ALA A 124 -8.81 -16.66 -23.72
CA ALA A 124 -7.64 -16.92 -22.89
C ALA A 124 -7.16 -15.65 -22.16
N SER A 125 -7.17 -14.50 -22.84
CA SER A 125 -6.75 -13.22 -22.24
C SER A 125 -7.54 -12.84 -20.99
N ARG A 126 -8.80 -13.30 -20.86
CA ARG A 126 -9.66 -12.98 -19.71
C ARG A 126 -9.15 -13.54 -18.38
N PHE A 127 -8.26 -14.52 -18.43
CA PHE A 127 -7.60 -15.16 -17.29
C PHE A 127 -6.24 -14.54 -16.96
N GLN A 128 -5.73 -13.63 -17.79
CA GLN A 128 -4.44 -12.98 -17.58
C GLN A 128 -4.50 -11.92 -16.49
N ARG A 129 -3.31 -11.47 -16.07
CA ARG A 129 -3.14 -10.39 -15.10
C ARG A 129 -3.88 -9.14 -15.57
N GLY A 130 -4.69 -8.57 -14.69
CA GLY A 130 -5.49 -7.37 -14.94
C GLY A 130 -6.91 -7.61 -15.47
N PHE A 131 -7.25 -8.85 -15.87
CA PHE A 131 -8.58 -9.18 -16.38
C PHE A 131 -9.49 -9.89 -15.36
N GLU A 132 -10.71 -10.20 -15.81
CA GLU A 132 -11.86 -10.63 -15.00
C GLU A 132 -11.57 -11.85 -14.11
N PHE A 133 -10.78 -12.79 -14.63
CA PHE A 133 -10.51 -14.07 -13.99
C PHE A 133 -9.04 -14.24 -13.60
N HIS A 134 -8.32 -13.14 -13.39
CA HIS A 134 -6.95 -13.17 -12.88
C HIS A 134 -6.82 -14.01 -11.58
N CYS A 135 -7.88 -14.10 -10.77
CA CYS A 135 -7.90 -14.90 -9.55
C CYS A 135 -7.94 -16.43 -9.78
N VAL A 136 -8.11 -16.88 -11.02
CA VAL A 136 -8.14 -18.29 -11.43
C VAL A 136 -6.75 -18.69 -11.94
N PHE A 137 -5.82 -18.85 -11.00
CA PHE A 137 -4.43 -19.16 -11.32
C PHE A 137 -4.22 -20.55 -11.93
N GLU A 138 -5.20 -21.47 -11.82
CA GLU A 138 -5.17 -22.77 -12.50
C GLU A 138 -5.09 -22.62 -14.03
N ALA A 139 -5.65 -21.52 -14.56
CA ALA A 139 -5.59 -21.19 -15.98
C ALA A 139 -4.15 -20.98 -16.48
N GLN A 140 -3.23 -20.55 -15.63
CA GLN A 140 -1.83 -20.34 -16.02
C GLN A 140 -1.10 -21.64 -16.40
N ARG A 141 -1.67 -22.81 -16.05
CA ARG A 141 -1.12 -24.12 -16.37
C ARG A 141 -1.57 -24.65 -17.74
N LEU A 142 -2.50 -23.97 -18.40
CA LEU A 142 -3.01 -24.37 -19.70
C LEU A 142 -2.23 -23.71 -20.83
N GLN A 143 -1.96 -24.48 -21.88
CA GLN A 143 -1.46 -23.93 -23.12
C GLN A 143 -2.61 -23.31 -23.91
N THR A 144 -2.37 -22.14 -24.53
CA THR A 144 -3.39 -21.40 -25.27
C THR A 144 -3.95 -22.17 -26.47
N ASN A 145 -3.15 -23.07 -27.06
CA ASN A 145 -3.47 -23.74 -28.32
C ASN A 145 -4.29 -25.03 -28.16
N ASP A 146 -4.36 -25.59 -26.94
CA ASP A 146 -4.93 -26.92 -26.71
C ASP A 146 -6.25 -26.89 -25.91
N SER A 147 -6.71 -25.70 -25.54
CA SER A 147 -7.88 -25.52 -24.66
C SER A 147 -8.98 -24.72 -25.34
N ASP A 148 -10.22 -25.15 -25.14
CA ASP A 148 -11.42 -24.38 -25.48
C ASP A 148 -11.66 -23.31 -24.41
N TRP A 149 -11.05 -22.14 -24.61
CA TRP A 149 -11.10 -21.05 -23.65
C TRP A 149 -12.47 -20.38 -23.57
N GLU A 150 -13.28 -20.46 -24.63
CA GLU A 150 -14.65 -19.93 -24.61
C GLU A 150 -15.52 -20.75 -23.65
N THR A 151 -15.50 -22.09 -23.80
CA THR A 151 -16.22 -22.99 -22.89
C THR A 151 -15.72 -22.83 -21.46
N MET A 152 -14.40 -22.67 -21.27
CA MET A 152 -13.82 -22.40 -19.95
C MET A 152 -14.32 -21.07 -19.36
N TYR A 153 -14.30 -20.01 -20.15
CA TYR A 153 -14.79 -18.69 -19.75
C TYR A 153 -16.24 -18.78 -19.28
N LEU A 154 -17.13 -19.40 -20.07
CA LEU A 154 -18.54 -19.56 -19.72
C LEU A 154 -18.74 -20.40 -18.45
N SER A 155 -17.96 -21.48 -18.31
CA SER A 155 -18.01 -22.37 -17.14
C SER A 155 -17.59 -21.63 -15.87
N VAL A 156 -16.48 -20.91 -15.90
CA VAL A 156 -15.99 -20.11 -14.76
C VAL A 156 -16.92 -18.92 -14.47
N LYS A 157 -17.50 -18.30 -15.51
CA LYS A 157 -18.50 -17.23 -15.35
C LYS A 157 -19.72 -17.69 -14.58
N SER A 158 -20.17 -18.93 -14.77
CA SER A 158 -21.27 -19.51 -14.00
C SER A 158 -20.98 -19.58 -12.49
N LEU A 159 -19.71 -19.65 -12.10
CA LEU A 159 -19.27 -19.74 -10.70
C LEU A 159 -19.15 -18.38 -10.00
N GLN A 160 -19.23 -17.26 -10.72
CA GLN A 160 -18.96 -15.92 -10.16
C GLN A 160 -19.81 -15.57 -8.95
N ASN A 161 -21.01 -16.16 -8.84
CA ASN A 161 -21.94 -15.91 -7.75
C ASN A 161 -21.79 -16.87 -6.56
N THR A 162 -20.98 -17.91 -6.68
CA THR A 162 -20.72 -18.85 -5.57
C THR A 162 -19.93 -18.17 -4.44
N PRO A 163 -20.24 -18.46 -3.17
CA PRO A 163 -19.55 -17.87 -2.03
C PRO A 163 -18.02 -18.04 -2.09
N SER A 164 -17.52 -19.24 -2.39
CA SER A 164 -16.08 -19.52 -2.50
C SER A 164 -15.40 -18.71 -3.60
N PHE A 165 -16.03 -18.57 -4.78
CA PHE A 165 -15.44 -17.79 -5.87
C PHE A 165 -15.44 -16.28 -5.56
N LYS A 166 -16.52 -15.77 -4.93
CA LYS A 166 -16.55 -14.39 -4.44
C LYS A 166 -15.44 -14.14 -3.42
N ASN A 167 -15.23 -15.07 -2.48
CA ASN A 167 -14.17 -14.93 -1.49
C ASN A 167 -12.79 -15.00 -2.13
N ARG A 168 -12.57 -15.93 -3.06
CA ARG A 168 -11.33 -16.02 -3.84
C ARG A 168 -11.01 -14.73 -4.57
N ARG A 169 -12.00 -14.15 -5.26
CA ARG A 169 -11.84 -12.86 -5.95
C ARG A 169 -11.52 -11.73 -4.96
N ARG A 170 -12.15 -11.72 -3.78
CA ARG A 170 -11.87 -10.75 -2.71
C ARG A 170 -10.44 -10.88 -2.18
N ILE A 171 -10.02 -12.09 -1.81
CA ILE A 171 -8.67 -12.38 -1.32
C ILE A 171 -7.63 -12.07 -2.40
N TRP A 172 -7.88 -12.43 -3.66
CA TRP A 172 -6.98 -12.10 -4.76
C TRP A 172 -6.75 -10.61 -4.90
N LYS A 173 -7.80 -9.78 -4.81
CA LYS A 173 -7.65 -8.32 -4.81
C LYS A 173 -6.76 -7.83 -3.65
N LEU A 174 -6.89 -8.42 -2.47
CA LEU A 174 -6.03 -8.09 -1.33
C LEU A 174 -4.57 -8.53 -1.57
N LEU A 175 -4.37 -9.73 -2.15
CA LEU A 175 -3.04 -10.21 -2.52
C LEU A 175 -2.37 -9.29 -3.53
N LEU A 176 -3.10 -8.77 -4.51
CA LEU A 176 -2.54 -7.80 -5.49
C LEU A 176 -2.10 -6.50 -4.82
N LEU A 177 -2.80 -6.04 -3.78
CA LEU A 177 -2.35 -4.87 -3.00
C LEU A 177 -1.07 -5.16 -2.22
N VAL A 178 -0.94 -6.37 -1.67
CA VAL A 178 0.28 -6.81 -0.99
C VAL A 178 1.43 -6.99 -1.99
N GLU A 179 1.15 -7.54 -3.17
CA GLU A 179 2.13 -7.70 -4.25
C GLU A 179 2.65 -6.35 -4.73
N GLU A 180 1.78 -5.36 -4.99
CA GLU A 180 2.19 -4.00 -5.39
C GLU A 180 3.11 -3.38 -4.34
N LEU A 181 2.72 -3.49 -3.07
CA LEU A 181 3.51 -2.99 -1.95
C LEU A 181 4.86 -3.71 -1.83
N HIS A 182 4.85 -5.04 -1.95
CA HIS A 182 6.05 -5.86 -1.93
C HIS A 182 7.00 -5.51 -3.08
N SER A 183 6.51 -5.42 -4.32
CA SER A 183 7.31 -5.06 -5.49
C SER A 183 8.00 -3.70 -5.34
N ARG A 184 7.36 -2.73 -4.67
CA ARG A 184 7.97 -1.42 -4.40
C ARG A 184 8.99 -1.45 -3.27
N LEU A 185 8.74 -2.23 -2.22
CA LEU A 185 9.58 -2.25 -1.02
C LEU A 185 10.63 -3.36 -1.02
N ILE A 186 10.63 -4.29 -1.99
CA ILE A 186 11.55 -5.44 -2.04
C ILE A 186 13.02 -5.02 -2.07
N SER A 187 13.33 -3.88 -2.68
CA SER A 187 14.67 -3.29 -2.74
C SER A 187 14.95 -2.33 -1.57
N ALA A 188 13.93 -1.98 -0.79
CA ALA A 188 14.05 -1.05 0.33
C ALA A 188 14.30 -1.83 1.62
N GLU A 189 15.51 -1.69 2.16
CA GLU A 189 15.83 -2.20 3.48
C GLU A 189 15.17 -1.33 4.56
N LEU A 190 14.67 -1.96 5.64
CA LEU A 190 14.16 -1.25 6.81
C LEU A 190 15.31 -0.59 7.59
N LYS A 191 15.53 0.71 7.36
CA LYS A 191 16.64 1.49 7.94
C LYS A 191 16.41 1.90 9.40
N GLY A 192 17.52 2.15 10.08
CA GLY A 192 17.59 2.52 11.50
C GLY A 192 18.17 1.40 12.36
N THR A 193 18.50 1.73 13.60
CA THR A 193 18.98 0.77 14.60
C THR A 193 17.81 -0.08 15.09
N MET A 194 17.97 -1.40 15.10
CA MET A 194 16.97 -2.35 15.59
C MET A 194 16.63 -2.06 17.06
N SER A 195 15.34 -2.15 17.39
CA SER A 195 14.82 -2.07 18.75
C SER A 195 13.95 -3.30 18.99
N HIS A 196 13.90 -3.77 20.23
CA HIS A 196 12.98 -4.84 20.65
C HIS A 196 11.57 -4.64 20.07
N SER A 197 11.06 -5.65 19.36
CA SER A 197 9.77 -5.63 18.67
C SER A 197 9.23 -7.05 18.46
N PHE A 198 7.98 -7.18 17.99
CA PHE A 198 7.30 -8.47 17.90
C PHE A 198 8.04 -9.51 17.04
N PHE A 199 8.54 -9.11 15.87
CA PHE A 199 9.30 -10.02 15.00
C PHE A 199 10.80 -10.04 15.30
N GLU A 200 11.27 -9.20 16.23
CA GLU A 200 12.68 -9.13 16.60
C GLU A 200 12.83 -9.05 18.13
N PRO A 201 12.39 -10.10 18.86
CA PRO A 201 12.38 -10.09 20.32
C PRO A 201 13.78 -10.08 20.93
N ASP A 202 14.79 -10.57 20.20
CA ASP A 202 16.19 -10.61 20.67
C ASP A 202 16.94 -9.28 20.45
N SER A 203 16.30 -8.27 19.84
CA SER A 203 16.91 -6.96 19.65
C SER A 203 17.09 -6.23 20.98
N PRO A 204 18.08 -5.31 21.08
CA PRO A 204 18.33 -4.58 22.32
C PRO A 204 17.08 -3.91 22.89
N GLU A 205 16.90 -4.05 24.20
CA GLU A 205 15.91 -3.27 24.93
C GLU A 205 16.29 -1.80 24.90
N ASP A 206 15.29 -0.97 24.64
CA ASP A 206 15.44 0.46 24.53
C ASP A 206 14.83 1.12 25.76
N ASN A 207 15.69 1.42 26.73
CA ASN A 207 15.31 1.96 28.04
C ASN A 207 15.00 3.47 28.02
N ARG A 208 14.93 4.09 26.83
CA ARG A 208 14.56 5.50 26.64
C ARG A 208 13.05 5.71 26.85
N SER A 209 12.67 6.89 27.35
CA SER A 209 11.31 7.29 27.72
C SER A 209 10.57 8.02 26.59
N TRP A 210 10.04 7.30 25.60
CA TRP A 210 9.48 7.94 24.42
C TRP A 210 8.13 8.67 24.61
N ASN A 211 8.03 9.91 24.12
CA ASN A 211 6.79 10.60 23.76
C ASN A 211 6.22 10.00 22.47
N LEU A 212 4.92 9.72 22.47
CA LEU A 212 4.23 9.01 21.40
C LEU A 212 3.29 9.94 20.62
N ALA A 213 3.39 9.93 19.30
CA ALA A 213 2.34 10.42 18.42
C ALA A 213 1.98 9.33 17.40
N SER A 214 0.81 8.73 17.61
CA SER A 214 0.35 7.61 16.78
C SER A 214 -1.17 7.62 16.64
N GLY A 215 -1.63 6.93 15.60
CA GLY A 215 -3.03 6.52 15.48
C GLY A 215 -3.35 5.37 16.43
N VAL A 216 -4.44 4.65 16.14
CA VAL A 216 -4.94 3.55 16.97
C VAL A 216 -3.99 2.34 16.89
N LEU A 217 -3.15 2.15 17.91
CA LEU A 217 -2.24 1.00 18.02
C LEU A 217 -2.94 -0.20 18.66
N CYS A 218 -2.93 -1.33 17.97
CA CYS A 218 -3.38 -2.61 18.46
C CYS A 218 -2.17 -3.47 18.85
N GLN A 219 -2.33 -4.23 19.93
CA GLN A 219 -1.33 -5.22 20.31
C GLN A 219 -1.23 -6.33 19.25
N PRO A 220 -0.04 -6.86 18.97
CA PRO A 220 0.15 -7.91 17.97
C PRO A 220 -0.72 -9.15 18.18
N ASP A 221 -1.00 -9.49 19.45
CA ASP A 221 -1.75 -10.70 19.82
C ASP A 221 -3.27 -10.50 19.83
N ASN A 222 -3.74 -9.25 19.77
CA ASN A 222 -5.17 -8.95 19.81
C ASN A 222 -5.82 -9.16 18.45
N TYR A 223 -7.11 -9.50 18.43
CA TYR A 223 -7.90 -9.49 17.19
C TYR A 223 -7.77 -8.12 16.49
N PHE A 224 -7.48 -8.13 15.18
CA PHE A 224 -7.14 -6.93 14.42
C PHE A 224 -8.15 -6.69 13.31
N ASP A 225 -9.14 -5.88 13.61
CA ASP A 225 -10.16 -5.41 12.67
C ASP A 225 -9.95 -3.94 12.26
N ARG A 226 -9.19 -3.18 13.05
CA ARG A 226 -8.95 -1.74 12.90
C ARG A 226 -7.59 -1.35 13.47
N GLY A 227 -7.17 -0.13 13.16
CA GLY A 227 -5.95 0.44 13.69
C GLY A 227 -4.70 -0.01 12.91
N CYS A 228 -3.60 -0.08 13.64
CA CYS A 228 -2.29 -0.46 13.18
C CYS A 228 -1.53 -1.31 14.20
N ARG A 229 -0.41 -1.91 13.80
CA ARG A 229 0.46 -2.70 14.68
C ARG A 229 1.91 -2.28 14.53
N SER A 230 2.64 -2.21 15.63
CA SER A 230 4.09 -2.05 15.61
C SER A 230 4.73 -3.44 15.59
N LEU A 231 4.95 -4.01 14.40
CA LEU A 231 5.50 -5.36 14.23
C LEU A 231 7.03 -5.36 14.26
N PHE A 232 7.63 -4.31 13.69
CA PHE A 232 9.04 -3.97 13.81
C PHE A 232 9.18 -2.63 14.54
N ALA A 233 10.34 -2.41 15.16
CA ALA A 233 10.70 -1.10 15.72
C ALA A 233 12.13 -0.72 15.30
N ARG A 234 12.30 0.54 14.90
CA ARG A 234 13.61 1.11 14.58
C ARG A 234 13.82 2.40 15.34
N THR A 235 15.08 2.73 15.60
CA THR A 235 15.49 4.00 16.17
C THR A 235 16.53 4.67 15.29
N VAL A 236 16.63 5.99 15.35
CA VAL A 236 17.68 6.74 14.69
C VAL A 236 18.08 7.91 15.58
N ASP A 237 19.39 8.14 15.66
CA ASP A 237 19.96 9.26 16.38
C ASP A 237 20.53 10.27 15.38
N ILE A 238 20.18 11.54 15.59
CA ILE A 238 20.58 12.68 14.80
C ILE A 238 21.47 13.52 15.72
N THR A 239 22.77 13.49 15.47
CA THR A 239 23.79 14.01 16.38
C THR A 239 24.31 15.40 15.98
N ARG A 240 23.87 15.90 14.82
CA ARG A 240 24.26 17.19 14.25
C ARG A 240 23.05 17.92 13.69
N LYS A 241 23.25 19.20 13.41
CA LYS A 241 22.27 20.02 12.68
C LYS A 241 22.01 19.42 11.31
N VAL A 242 20.77 19.57 10.85
CA VAL A 242 20.26 18.98 9.62
C VAL A 242 20.18 20.04 8.54
N THR A 243 20.66 19.72 7.35
CA THR A 243 20.58 20.57 6.15
C THR A 243 19.45 20.17 5.21
N GLY A 244 18.93 18.94 5.35
CA GLY A 244 17.80 18.46 4.56
C GLY A 244 17.05 17.32 5.25
N VAL A 245 15.73 17.28 5.10
CA VAL A 245 14.88 16.19 5.58
C VAL A 245 14.02 15.69 4.44
N PHE A 246 14.02 14.38 4.22
CA PHE A 246 13.43 13.75 3.05
C PHE A 246 12.48 12.63 3.46
N LEU A 247 11.32 12.54 2.81
CA LEU A 247 10.29 11.54 3.09
C LEU A 247 10.17 10.54 1.94
N SER A 248 10.03 9.26 2.30
CA SER A 248 9.62 8.19 1.39
C SER A 248 8.16 7.80 1.65
N PHE A 249 7.45 7.38 0.60
CA PHE A 249 6.04 7.01 0.68
C PHE A 249 5.76 5.60 0.14
N ALA A 250 5.06 4.81 0.94
CA ALA A 250 4.42 3.57 0.50
C ALA A 250 2.96 3.83 0.13
N ARG A 251 2.47 3.14 -0.90
CA ARG A 251 1.05 3.16 -1.28
C ARG A 251 0.43 1.84 -0.88
N PHE A 252 -0.65 1.90 -0.13
CA PHE A 252 -1.45 0.75 0.23
C PHE A 252 -2.93 1.06 0.02
N ASN A 253 -3.62 0.22 -0.76
CA ASN A 253 -5.04 0.40 -1.09
C ASN A 253 -5.37 1.82 -1.62
N SER A 254 -4.59 2.30 -2.59
CA SER A 254 -4.67 3.66 -3.17
C SER A 254 -4.35 4.82 -2.20
N THR A 255 -4.00 4.53 -0.95
CA THR A 255 -3.66 5.54 0.06
C THR A 255 -2.15 5.62 0.24
N LYS A 256 -1.59 6.84 0.25
CA LYS A 256 -0.16 7.06 0.53
C LYS A 256 0.08 7.22 2.02
N TYR A 257 1.06 6.48 2.53
CA TYR A 257 1.56 6.59 3.90
C TYR A 257 3.06 6.87 3.85
N VAL A 258 3.55 7.60 4.84
CA VAL A 258 4.98 7.79 5.05
C VAL A 258 5.56 6.42 5.40
N SER A 259 6.62 6.01 4.71
CA SER A 259 7.27 4.71 4.91
C SER A 259 8.66 4.85 5.53
N GLY A 260 9.29 6.00 5.35
CA GLY A 260 10.61 6.29 5.89
C GLY A 260 10.95 7.77 5.81
N ILE A 261 11.96 8.15 6.58
CA ILE A 261 12.49 9.50 6.66
C ILE A 261 14.02 9.46 6.67
N ARG A 262 14.64 10.38 5.93
CA ARG A 262 16.09 10.55 5.88
C ARG A 262 16.46 11.97 6.29
N PHE A 263 17.50 12.06 7.11
CA PHE A 263 18.08 13.30 7.60
C PHE A 263 19.47 13.45 7.01
N GLN A 264 19.68 14.51 6.24
CA GLN A 264 21.01 14.92 5.80
C GLN A 264 21.61 15.87 6.83
N GLN A 265 22.68 15.43 7.49
CA GLN A 265 23.36 16.23 8.51
C GLN A 265 24.43 17.14 7.89
N CYS A 266 24.77 18.23 8.57
CA CYS A 266 25.72 19.23 8.06
C CYS A 266 27.15 18.71 7.80
N ASN A 267 27.50 17.54 8.34
CA ASN A 267 28.76 16.84 8.06
C ASN A 267 28.68 15.93 6.82
N GLY A 268 27.57 15.94 6.09
CA GLY A 268 27.31 15.08 4.92
C GLY A 268 26.81 13.67 5.25
N VAL A 269 26.69 13.31 6.53
CA VAL A 269 26.18 11.98 6.94
C VAL A 269 24.67 11.94 6.80
N ASN A 270 24.15 10.85 6.22
CA ASN A 270 22.73 10.57 6.16
C ASN A 270 22.33 9.62 7.29
N SER A 271 21.32 10.00 8.07
CA SER A 271 20.64 9.13 9.03
C SER A 271 19.25 8.81 8.53
N SER A 272 18.86 7.53 8.49
CA SER A 272 17.56 7.12 7.95
C SER A 272 16.79 6.26 8.94
N LEU A 273 15.47 6.36 8.89
CA LEU A 273 14.54 5.57 9.69
C LEU A 273 13.39 5.08 8.80
N GLY A 274 13.14 3.78 8.79
CA GLY A 274 12.07 3.17 8.00
C GLY A 274 12.50 2.73 6.61
N TYR A 275 11.52 2.45 5.75
CA TYR A 275 11.73 2.07 4.35
C TYR A 275 11.98 3.33 3.51
N VAL A 276 13.24 3.58 3.19
CA VAL A 276 13.69 4.73 2.41
C VAL A 276 13.98 4.30 0.97
N VAL A 277 13.34 4.96 0.00
CA VAL A 277 13.51 4.73 -1.44
C VAL A 277 14.10 5.99 -2.05
N SER A 278 15.43 6.06 -2.13
CA SER A 278 16.19 7.30 -2.39
C SER A 278 15.78 8.07 -3.65
N ASP A 279 15.35 7.39 -4.72
CA ASP A 279 15.00 8.03 -6.00
C ASP A 279 13.56 8.59 -6.03
N GLU A 280 12.75 8.31 -5.00
CA GLU A 280 11.35 8.76 -4.89
C GLU A 280 11.13 9.67 -3.66
N GLU A 281 12.22 10.11 -3.03
CA GLU A 281 12.14 10.95 -1.84
C GLU A 281 11.60 12.36 -2.15
N ILE A 282 10.82 12.90 -1.22
CA ILE A 282 10.32 14.28 -1.28
C ILE A 282 10.94 15.07 -0.12
N GLU A 283 11.63 16.15 -0.44
CA GLU A 283 12.19 17.06 0.56
C GLU A 283 11.09 17.82 1.31
N LEU A 284 11.23 17.96 2.63
CA LEU A 284 10.25 18.68 3.48
C LEU A 284 10.36 20.20 3.33
N ASP A 285 11.56 20.72 3.10
CA ASP A 285 11.86 22.15 2.96
C ASP A 285 12.17 22.52 1.50
N VAL A 286 11.22 22.24 0.61
CA VAL A 286 11.40 22.41 -0.85
C VAL A 286 11.77 23.85 -1.23
N ASP A 287 11.26 24.84 -0.50
CA ASP A 287 11.54 26.26 -0.74
C ASP A 287 12.83 26.75 -0.06
N GLY A 288 13.51 25.89 0.71
CA GLY A 288 14.73 26.21 1.46
C GLY A 288 14.52 27.30 2.52
N SER A 289 13.27 27.54 2.93
CA SER A 289 12.93 28.66 3.80
C SER A 289 13.12 28.31 5.27
N VAL A 290 13.08 27.02 5.63
CA VAL A 290 13.07 26.52 7.02
C VAL A 290 14.46 26.12 7.50
N LEU A 291 15.16 25.30 6.72
CA LEU A 291 16.49 24.78 6.98
C LEU A 291 17.54 25.71 6.38
N SER A 292 18.52 26.08 7.19
CA SER A 292 19.65 26.89 6.73
C SER A 292 20.73 26.01 6.08
N LYS A 293 21.52 26.60 5.18
CA LYS A 293 22.69 25.93 4.58
C LYS A 293 23.73 25.52 5.63
N ASP A 294 23.80 26.23 6.74
CA ASP A 294 24.68 25.93 7.88
C ASP A 294 24.08 24.87 8.84
N GLY A 295 22.91 24.34 8.48
CA GLY A 295 22.14 23.37 9.24
C GLY A 295 21.24 24.01 10.31
N CYS A 296 20.10 23.38 10.56
CA CYS A 296 19.18 23.74 11.64
C CYS A 296 18.95 22.56 12.58
N SER A 297 18.73 22.85 13.86
CA SER A 297 18.21 21.84 14.79
C SER A 297 16.71 21.66 14.54
N ILE A 298 16.26 20.41 14.58
CA ILE A 298 14.84 20.10 14.45
C ILE A 298 14.20 20.24 15.82
N PHE A 299 13.13 21.02 15.91
CA PHE A 299 12.36 21.20 17.15
C PHE A 299 11.12 20.30 17.18
N GLY A 300 10.60 19.90 16.03
CA GLY A 300 9.43 19.03 16.00
C GLY A 300 8.95 18.67 14.62
N PHE A 301 7.86 17.91 14.61
CA PHE A 301 7.07 17.62 13.43
C PHE A 301 5.60 17.85 13.72
N TYR A 302 4.89 18.40 12.75
CA TYR A 302 3.45 18.25 12.67
C TYR A 302 3.15 17.01 11.85
N LEU A 303 2.23 16.19 12.34
CA LEU A 303 1.89 14.90 11.75
C LEU A 303 0.41 14.89 11.41
N ALA A 304 0.06 14.50 10.19
CA ALA A 304 -1.30 14.16 9.81
C ALA A 304 -1.42 12.63 9.90
N ILE A 305 -2.26 12.14 10.82
CA ILE A 305 -2.32 10.71 11.17
C ILE A 305 -3.76 10.22 11.06
N ASP A 306 -3.96 9.12 10.36
CA ASP A 306 -5.24 8.40 10.38
C ASP A 306 -5.13 7.10 11.21
N SER A 307 -6.20 6.31 11.25
CA SER A 307 -6.22 5.05 12.01
C SER A 307 -5.15 4.03 11.58
N ARG A 308 -4.54 4.19 10.41
CA ARG A 308 -3.63 3.23 9.78
C ARG A 308 -2.20 3.77 9.67
N GLY A 309 -1.93 5.05 9.85
CA GLY A 309 -0.55 5.53 9.76
C GLY A 309 -0.41 7.02 9.57
N VAL A 310 0.84 7.46 9.49
CA VAL A 310 1.19 8.84 9.16
C VAL A 310 1.02 9.07 7.65
N ARG A 311 0.25 10.10 7.30
CA ARG A 311 -0.16 10.45 5.93
C ARG A 311 0.59 11.65 5.36
N ALA A 312 1.00 12.57 6.24
CA ALA A 312 1.81 13.72 5.90
C ALA A 312 2.61 14.21 7.10
N LEU A 313 3.71 14.92 6.82
CA LEU A 313 4.51 15.62 7.83
C LEU A 313 4.70 17.08 7.42
N SER A 314 4.90 17.93 8.41
CA SER A 314 5.50 19.25 8.27
C SER A 314 6.59 19.41 9.34
N LEU A 315 7.72 20.00 8.97
CA LEU A 315 8.89 20.18 9.82
C LEU A 315 8.75 21.45 10.65
N LEU A 316 9.07 21.38 11.93
CA LEU A 316 9.21 22.53 12.82
C LEU A 316 10.68 22.66 13.24
N ALA A 317 11.35 23.72 12.77
CA ALA A 317 12.74 23.98 13.09
C ALA A 317 12.91 24.81 14.37
N SER A 318 14.10 24.77 14.97
CA SER A 318 14.41 25.50 16.21
C SER A 318 14.36 27.02 16.08
N ASN A 319 14.36 27.55 14.85
CA ASN A 319 14.15 28.97 14.56
C ASN A 319 12.67 29.37 14.56
N GLY A 320 11.76 28.44 14.89
CA GLY A 320 10.31 28.65 14.89
C GLY A 320 9.66 28.59 13.51
N LYS A 321 10.44 28.37 12.43
CA LYS A 321 9.90 28.23 11.09
C LYS A 321 9.29 26.84 10.89
N VAL A 322 8.23 26.80 10.08
CA VAL A 322 7.44 25.61 9.79
C VAL A 322 7.45 25.38 8.29
N SER A 323 7.72 24.15 7.86
CA SER A 323 7.69 23.82 6.44
C SER A 323 6.26 23.62 5.94
N THR A 324 6.07 23.67 4.62
CA THR A 324 4.84 23.17 4.01
C THR A 324 4.63 21.69 4.34
N TRP A 325 3.37 21.26 4.32
CA TRP A 325 3.03 19.85 4.46
C TRP A 325 3.49 19.06 3.24
N VAL A 326 4.09 17.89 3.49
CA VAL A 326 4.43 16.91 2.46
C VAL A 326 3.64 15.64 2.72
N GLY A 327 2.79 15.26 1.76
CA GLY A 327 1.84 14.15 1.86
C GLY A 327 0.37 14.62 1.85
N GLU A 328 -0.55 13.71 2.13
CA GLU A 328 -1.99 14.00 2.17
C GLU A 328 -2.40 14.38 3.61
N HIS A 329 -2.85 15.63 3.84
CA HIS A 329 -3.19 16.13 5.19
C HIS A 329 -4.60 16.75 5.30
N GLU A 330 -5.29 16.96 4.18
CA GLU A 330 -6.62 17.58 4.16
C GLU A 330 -7.68 16.64 4.72
N GLY A 331 -8.47 17.13 5.68
CA GLY A 331 -9.48 16.32 6.38
C GLY A 331 -8.91 15.21 7.28
N ILE A 332 -7.60 15.19 7.53
CA ILE A 332 -6.91 14.22 8.40
C ILE A 332 -6.54 14.89 9.73
N PRO A 333 -6.76 14.23 10.89
CA PRO A 333 -6.35 14.72 12.19
C PRO A 333 -4.89 15.07 12.23
N LYS A 334 -4.60 16.15 12.95
CA LYS A 334 -3.24 16.63 13.14
C LYS A 334 -2.84 16.47 14.58
N THR A 335 -1.58 16.12 14.77
CA THR A 335 -0.92 16.12 16.07
C THR A 335 0.50 16.64 15.90
N ARG A 336 1.20 16.85 17.00
CA ARG A 336 2.55 17.37 16.99
C ARG A 336 3.48 16.52 17.82
N LEU A 337 4.69 16.39 17.30
CA LEU A 337 5.80 15.65 17.85
C LEU A 337 6.87 16.67 18.22
N LEU A 338 6.84 17.21 19.43
CA LEU A 338 7.75 18.29 19.86
C LEU A 338 9.01 17.73 20.49
N LEU A 339 10.08 17.67 19.73
CA LEU A 339 11.34 17.06 20.12
C LEU A 339 12.01 17.87 21.24
N ASN A 340 12.56 17.19 22.22
CA ASN A 340 13.25 17.85 23.31
C ASN A 340 14.57 18.45 22.84
N GLN A 341 14.93 19.60 23.42
CA GLN A 341 16.20 20.26 23.17
C GLN A 341 17.30 19.55 23.96
N GLY A 342 18.04 18.67 23.29
CA GLY A 342 19.28 18.04 23.77
C GLY A 342 20.32 17.98 22.63
N ASP A 343 21.54 17.57 22.94
CA ASP A 343 22.63 17.49 21.96
C ASP A 343 22.39 16.42 20.88
N ILE A 344 21.58 15.41 21.20
CA ILE A 344 21.22 14.31 20.30
C ILE A 344 19.70 14.24 20.20
N LEU A 345 19.21 14.33 18.98
CA LEU A 345 17.81 14.09 18.67
C LEU A 345 17.62 12.59 18.38
N SER A 346 16.80 11.92 19.17
CA SER A 346 16.45 10.50 18.95
C SER A 346 15.02 10.38 18.44
N LEU A 347 14.83 9.60 17.37
CA LEU A 347 13.52 9.22 16.87
C LEU A 347 13.39 7.70 16.91
N LYS A 348 12.20 7.24 17.23
CA LYS A 348 11.81 5.84 17.17
C LYS A 348 10.58 5.72 16.31
N ALA A 349 10.48 4.60 15.60
CA ALA A 349 9.32 4.32 14.80
C ALA A 349 8.92 2.86 14.85
N GLY A 350 7.61 2.64 14.87
CA GLY A 350 6.99 1.34 14.70
C GLY A 350 6.64 1.12 13.23
N PHE A 351 6.75 -0.12 12.77
CA PHE A 351 6.40 -0.51 11.41
C PHE A 351 5.54 -1.76 11.40
N ASP A 352 4.37 -1.70 10.76
CA ASP A 352 3.81 -2.89 10.11
C ASP A 352 4.44 -3.02 8.72
N VAL A 353 4.03 -4.00 7.91
CA VAL A 353 4.66 -4.33 6.62
C VAL A 353 4.64 -3.15 5.59
N GLY A 354 4.27 -1.92 5.97
CA GLY A 354 4.51 -0.71 5.18
C GLY A 354 4.22 0.65 5.86
N CYS A 355 3.75 0.71 7.10
CA CYS A 355 3.34 1.98 7.73
C CYS A 355 4.34 2.50 8.78
N PHE A 356 4.54 3.82 8.83
CA PHE A 356 5.37 4.53 9.80
C PHE A 356 4.53 5.05 10.98
N TYR A 357 5.01 4.86 12.21
CA TYR A 357 4.55 5.57 13.42
C TYR A 357 5.75 6.25 14.08
N ALA A 358 5.61 7.46 14.62
CA ALA A 358 6.74 8.17 15.24
C ALA A 358 6.60 8.28 16.77
N THR A 359 7.70 8.03 17.46
CA THR A 359 7.93 8.25 18.89
C THR A 359 9.27 9.01 19.07
N TYR A 360 9.42 9.86 20.08
CA TYR A 360 10.64 10.68 20.32
C TYR A 360 10.94 10.87 21.82
N ASP A 361 12.19 11.11 22.26
CA ASP A 361 12.52 11.30 23.70
C ASP A 361 13.49 12.48 24.00
N ILE A 362 13.40 12.90 25.27
CA ILE A 362 14.17 13.76 26.17
C ILE A 362 15.51 13.09 26.58
N SER A 363 16.62 13.81 26.42
CA SER A 363 17.82 13.55 27.22
C SER A 363 18.09 14.76 28.10
N THR A 364 17.95 14.60 29.42
CA THR A 364 18.63 15.44 30.38
C THR A 364 19.30 14.52 31.39
N ASP A 365 20.62 14.35 31.26
CA ASP A 365 21.41 13.95 32.42
C ASP A 365 22.70 14.77 32.50
N PRO A 366 22.70 15.91 33.23
CA PRO A 366 23.92 16.63 33.57
C PRO A 366 24.55 16.18 34.90
N LEU A 367 24.16 15.06 35.53
CA LEU A 367 24.63 14.72 36.88
C LEU A 367 24.89 13.22 37.12
N LYS A 368 25.98 12.72 36.52
CA LYS A 368 26.83 11.69 37.14
C LYS A 368 28.32 12.04 37.05
N CYS A 369 28.65 13.27 37.43
CA CYS A 369 29.94 13.58 38.04
C CYS A 369 29.66 13.98 39.49
N LEU A 370 30.40 13.40 40.44
CA LEU A 370 30.31 13.57 41.90
C LEU A 370 29.23 12.74 42.61
N GLN A 371 29.52 11.45 42.83
CA GLN A 371 29.58 10.87 44.19
C GLN A 371 30.07 9.42 44.09
N ASN A 372 31.38 9.25 44.19
CA ASN A 372 32.05 8.17 44.91
C ASN A 372 33.56 8.42 44.87
N GLY A 373 33.97 9.46 45.57
CA GLY A 373 35.32 9.59 46.09
C GLY A 373 35.23 9.63 47.61
N GLY A 374 35.85 8.67 48.30
CA GLY A 374 36.18 8.79 49.72
C GLY A 374 35.63 7.71 50.64
N THR A 375 36.35 6.59 50.73
CA THR A 375 36.83 5.95 51.98
C THR A 375 35.98 6.07 53.25
N ARG A 376 35.46 4.93 53.72
CA ARG A 376 36.06 4.16 54.83
C ARG A 376 35.59 2.71 54.81
#